data_AF-A0A2P2L8Y4-F1
#
_entry.id   AF-A0A2P2L8Y4-F1
#
_cell.length_a   1.000
_cell.length_b   1.000
_cell.length_c   1.000
_cell.angle_alpha   90.00
_cell.angle_beta   90.00
_cell.angle_gamma   90.00
#
_symmetry.space_group_name_H-M   'P 1'
#
loop_
_entity.id
_entity.type
_entity.pdbx_description
1 polymer ?
#
loop_
_entity_poly.entity_id
_entity_poly.type
_entity_poly.pdbx_seq_one_letter_code
_entity_poly.pdbx_strand_id
1 'polypeptide(L)' 'MNISKMISGDVSFTSPFKLVAYRDDFIHALVAYFDVSFTKCHKLMGFSTGQSPYSQLSFGVYFLVTGLDC' A
#
# COMPACT_ATOMS: atom_id res chain seq x y z
N MET A 1 9.74 -4.16 -2.31
CA MET A 1 10.14 -5.53 -2.72
C MET A 1 11.11 -5.43 -3.90
N ASN A 2 12.21 -6.19 -3.92
CA ASN A 2 13.14 -6.17 -5.04
C ASN A 2 12.84 -7.34 -6.00
N ILE A 3 12.28 -7.01 -7.16
CA ILE A 3 11.82 -8.02 -8.13
C ILE A 3 12.96 -8.89 -8.69
N SER A 4 14.19 -8.36 -8.80
CA SER A 4 15.32 -9.09 -9.38
C SER A 4 15.89 -10.19 -8.49
N LYS A 5 15.51 -10.23 -7.21
CA LYS A 5 15.99 -11.21 -6.22
C LYS A 5 14.87 -12.10 -5.68
N MET A 6 13.68 -11.97 -6.23
CA MET A 6 12.47 -12.58 -5.70
C MET A 6 12.31 -14.01 -6.21
N ILE A 7 11.90 -14.92 -5.34
CA ILE A 7 11.49 -16.29 -5.69
C ILE A 7 9.99 -16.47 -5.45
N SER A 8 9.41 -17.53 -6.02
CA SER A 8 7.95 -17.78 -5.98
C SER A 8 7.38 -17.86 -4.57
N GLY A 9 8.17 -18.34 -3.59
CA GLY A 9 7.76 -18.40 -2.19
C GLY A 9 7.57 -17.04 -1.52
N ASP A 10 8.22 -15.99 -2.01
CA ASP A 10 8.24 -14.67 -1.35
C ASP A 10 6.91 -13.91 -1.49
N VAL A 11 6.02 -14.33 -2.39
CA VAL A 11 4.70 -13.70 -2.60
C VAL A 11 3.76 -14.00 -1.43
N SER A 12 3.96 -15.14 -0.75
CA SER A 12 3.15 -15.52 0.41
C SER A 12 3.86 -15.08 1.69
N PHE A 13 3.51 -13.89 2.17
CA PHE A 13 4.09 -13.33 3.39
C PHE A 13 3.01 -12.83 4.34
N THR A 14 3.36 -12.80 5.62
CA THR A 14 2.58 -12.13 6.67
C THR A 14 3.48 -11.09 7.31
N SER A 15 2.99 -9.85 7.42
CA SER A 15 3.70 -8.78 8.10
C SER A 15 2.79 -8.15 9.15
N PRO A 16 3.25 -7.98 10.40
CA PRO A 16 2.50 -7.20 11.37
C PRO A 16 2.40 -5.74 10.92
N PHE A 17 1.27 -5.10 11.20
CA PHE A 17 1.08 -3.67 10.99
C PHE A 17 0.45 -3.04 12.24
N LYS A 18 0.69 -1.74 12.45
CA LYS A 18 0.08 -0.94 13.52
C LYS A 18 -0.33 0.39 12.95
N LEU A 19 -1.60 0.76 13.13
CA LEU A 19 -2.14 2.06 12.78
C LEU A 19 -2.50 2.80 14.07
N VAL A 20 -2.31 4.11 14.07
CA VAL A 20 -2.70 4.99 15.17
C VAL A 20 -3.85 5.85 14.65
N ALA A 21 -5.03 5.72 15.27
CA ALA A 21 -6.14 6.61 15.00
C ALA A 21 -5.81 8.00 15.56
N TYR A 22 -6.05 9.03 14.75
CA TYR A 22 -5.84 10.43 15.16
C TYR A 22 -7.13 11.08 15.68
N ARG A 23 -8.28 10.41 15.49
CA ARG A 23 -9.62 10.87 15.82
C ARG A 23 -10.51 9.68 16.16
N ASP A 24 -11.47 9.89 17.03
CA ASP A 24 -12.52 8.92 17.34
C ASP A 24 -13.48 8.87 16.14
N ASP A 25 -13.47 7.76 15.40
CA ASP A 25 -14.28 7.54 14.21
C ASP A 25 -14.45 6.04 13.95
N PHE A 26 -15.43 5.68 13.11
CA PHE A 26 -15.71 4.28 12.75
C PHE A 26 -14.85 3.83 11.58
N ILE A 27 -14.03 2.79 11.79
CA ILE A 27 -13.18 2.23 10.74
C ILE A 27 -13.93 1.14 9.98
N HIS A 28 -14.32 1.43 8.74
CA HIS A 28 -15.08 0.53 7.88
C HIS A 28 -14.21 -0.33 6.95
N ALA A 29 -13.04 0.18 6.58
CA ALA A 29 -12.17 -0.49 5.64
C ALA A 29 -10.72 -0.06 5.82
N LEU A 30 -9.80 -0.97 5.48
CA LEU A 30 -8.39 -0.67 5.29
C LEU A 30 -8.13 -0.51 3.80
N VAL A 31 -7.36 0.52 3.45
CA VAL A 31 -6.93 0.76 2.08
C VAL A 31 -5.44 0.53 1.99
N ALA A 32 -5.04 -0.38 1.10
CA ALA A 32 -3.64 -0.63 0.80
C ALA A 32 -3.25 0.02 -0.53
N TYR A 33 -2.10 0.68 -0.52
CA TYR A 33 -1.47 1.28 -1.69
C TYR A 33 -0.08 0.70 -1.90
N PHE A 34 0.45 0.84 -3.10
CA PHE A 34 1.81 0.41 -3.42
C PHE A 34 2.51 1.40 -4.33
N ASP A 35 3.83 1.45 -4.18
CA ASP A 35 4.72 2.26 -4.99
C ASP A 35 5.56 1.36 -5.89
N VAL A 36 5.71 1.77 -7.14
CA VAL A 36 6.60 1.13 -8.10
C VAL A 36 7.73 2.09 -8.43
N SER A 37 8.97 1.64 -8.26
CA SER A 37 10.16 2.43 -8.58
C SER A 37 11.02 1.72 -9.63
N PHE A 38 11.45 2.48 -10.64
CA PHE A 38 12.35 2.03 -11.70
C PHE A 38 13.79 2.41 -11.34
N THR A 39 14.46 1.53 -10.60
CA THR A 39 15.79 1.81 -10.01
C THR A 39 16.97 1.66 -10.96
N LYS A 40 16.74 1.28 -12.22
CA LYS A 40 17.79 1.08 -13.25
C LYS A 40 17.81 2.16 -14.33
N CYS A 41 16.97 3.18 -14.19
CA CYS A 41 16.94 4.31 -15.11
C CYS A 41 18.00 5.36 -14.72
N HIS A 42 18.46 6.14 -15.71
CA HIS A 42 19.39 7.26 -15.48
C HIS A 42 18.79 8.36 -14.59
N LYS A 43 17.46 8.47 -14.57
CA LYS A 43 16.69 9.33 -13.66
C LYS A 43 15.81 8.46 -12.78
N LEU A 44 15.61 8.89 -11.53
CA LEU A 44 14.67 8.25 -10.62
C LEU A 44 13.24 8.41 -11.17
N MET A 45 12.61 7.29 -11.47
CA MET A 45 11.27 7.23 -12.03
C MET A 45 10.45 6.24 -11.22
N GLY A 46 9.15 6.50 -11.10
CA GLY A 46 8.23 5.65 -10.36
C GLY A 46 6.85 6.27 -10.30
N PHE A 47 5.89 5.51 -9.79
CA PHE A 47 4.54 5.99 -9.54
C PHE A 47 4.00 5.37 -8.25
N SER A 48 3.02 6.07 -7.66
CA SER A 48 2.30 5.64 -6.48
C SER A 48 0.83 5.48 -6.83
N THR A 49 0.18 4.47 -6.27
CA THR A 49 -1.29 4.34 -6.27
C THR A 49 -1.93 5.00 -5.05
N GLY A 50 -1.13 5.45 -4.08
CA GLY A 50 -1.56 6.24 -2.94
C GLY A 50 -2.13 7.58 -3.34
N GLN A 51 -2.80 8.26 -2.42
CA GLN A 51 -3.28 9.63 -2.63
C GLN A 51 -2.09 10.59 -2.75
N SER A 52 -1.53 10.70 -3.95
CA SER A 52 -0.62 11.76 -4.34
C SER A 52 -1.41 12.86 -5.03
N PRO A 53 -1.10 14.15 -4.79
CA PRO A 53 -1.78 15.26 -5.46
C PRO A 53 -1.69 15.21 -7.00
N TYR A 54 -0.81 14.36 -7.56
CA TYR A 54 -0.62 14.19 -9.00
C TYR A 54 -1.03 12.81 -9.55
N SER A 55 -1.54 11.89 -8.72
CA SER A 55 -1.96 10.56 -9.18
C SER A 55 -3.44 10.55 -9.57
N GLN A 56 -3.73 10.35 -10.86
CA GLN A 56 -5.10 10.19 -11.38
C GLN A 56 -5.64 8.75 -11.28
N LEU A 57 -4.84 7.82 -10.74
CA LEU A 57 -5.15 6.39 -10.72
C LEU A 57 -5.56 5.97 -9.29
N SER A 58 -6.86 6.00 -9.00
CA SER A 58 -7.42 5.42 -7.76
C SER A 58 -7.80 3.96 -7.99
N PHE A 59 -6.80 3.07 -8.02
CA PHE A 59 -7.01 1.62 -7.94
C PHE A 59 -6.44 1.12 -6.61
N GLY A 60 -7.10 1.46 -5.51
CA GLY A 60 -6.78 0.93 -4.18
C GLY A 60 -7.39 -0.46 -4.00
N VAL A 61 -6.73 -1.33 -3.24
CA VAL A 61 -7.37 -2.55 -2.74
C VAL A 61 -8.05 -2.22 -1.42
N TYR A 62 -9.36 -2.44 -1.38
CA TYR A 62 -10.19 -2.19 -0.22
C TYR A 62 -10.43 -3.48 0.54
N PHE A 63 -10.04 -3.51 1.81
CA PHE A 63 -10.35 -4.60 2.73
C PHE A 63 -11.45 -4.11 3.65
N LEU A 64 -12.64 -4.72 3.57
CA LEU A 64 -13.72 -4.43 4.50
C LEU A 64 -13.34 -4.94 5.89
N VAL A 65 -13.38 -4.04 6.87
CA VAL A 65 -13.20 -4.37 8.28
C VAL A 65 -14.54 -4.14 8.95
N THR A 66 -15.18 -5.21 9.42
CA THR A 66 -16.41 -5.11 10.19
C THR A 66 -16.07 -5.04 11.68
N GLY A 67 -16.40 -3.93 12.34
CA GLY A 67 -16.45 -3.85 13.82
C GLY A 67 -15.14 -3.44 14.52
N LEU A 68 -14.40 -2.46 13.98
CA LEU A 68 -13.33 -1.81 14.71
C LEU A 68 -13.81 -0.44 15.22
N ASP A 69 -14.26 -0.41 16.48
CA ASP A 69 -14.54 0.83 17.21
C ASP A 69 -13.23 1.25 17.90
N CYS A 70 -12.73 2.46 17.61
CA CYS A 70 -11.53 3.04 18.22
C CYS A 70 -11.84 3.76 19.53
#